data_AF-A0A963ZQT9-F1
#
_entry.id   AF-A0A963ZQT9-F1
#
_cell.length_a   1.000
_cell.length_b   1.000
_cell.length_c   1.000
_cell.angle_alpha   90.00
_cell.angle_beta   90.00
_cell.angle_gamma   90.00
#
_symmetry.space_group_name_H-M   'P 1'
#
loop_
_entity.id
_entity.type
_entity.pdbx_description
1 polymer ?
#
loop_
_entity_poly.entity_id
_entity_poly.type
_entity_poly.pdbx_seq_one_letter_code
_entity_poly.pdbx_strand_id
1 'polypeptide(L)' 'GVGEILYIEDIPPKVTINEIIEIAKEYSTAKSGKFINGILDAVLLDIKSEGKLKKVGRGLIEKSLPKQS' A
#
# COMPACT_ATOMS: atom_id res chain seq x y z
N GLY A 1 2.63 -3.59 -8.51
CA GLY A 1 1.80 -3.56 -7.29
C GLY A 1 2.61 -3.87 -6.05
N VAL A 2 2.57 -5.09 -5.52
CA VAL A 2 3.29 -5.44 -4.25
C VAL A 2 4.79 -5.16 -4.31
N GLY A 3 5.45 -5.44 -5.46
CA GLY A 3 6.86 -5.10 -5.65
C GLY A 3 7.14 -3.59 -5.50
N GLU A 4 6.26 -2.73 -6.02
CA GLU A 4 6.41 -1.28 -5.89
C GLU A 4 6.19 -0.82 -4.44
N ILE A 5 5.24 -1.44 -3.73
CA ILE A 5 5.02 -1.21 -2.30
C ILE A 5 6.29 -1.56 -1.49
N LEU A 6 7.01 -2.62 -1.84
CA LEU A 6 8.18 -3.09 -1.09
C LEU A 6 9.49 -2.37 -1.44
N TYR A 7 9.69 -2.02 -2.72
CA TYR A 7 11.01 -1.64 -3.21
C TYR A 7 11.13 -0.19 -3.68
N ILE A 8 10.01 0.51 -3.89
CA ILE A 8 10.02 1.89 -4.39
C ILE A 8 9.68 2.83 -3.25
N GLU A 9 10.70 3.44 -2.65
CA GLU A 9 10.54 4.12 -1.35
C GLU A 9 9.79 5.47 -1.44
N ASP A 10 9.86 6.15 -2.58
CA ASP A 10 9.33 7.49 -2.81
C ASP A 10 7.85 7.53 -3.25
N ILE A 11 7.24 6.37 -3.50
CA ILE A 11 5.82 6.25 -3.85
C ILE A 11 5.00 5.78 -2.64
N PRO A 12 4.00 6.56 -2.19
CA PRO A 12 3.05 6.14 -1.17
C PRO A 12 2.36 4.82 -1.52
N PRO A 13 2.29 3.82 -0.61
CA PRO A 13 1.58 2.56 -0.86
C PRO A 13 0.14 2.75 -1.34
N LYS A 14 -0.55 3.76 -0.80
CA LYS A 14 -1.94 4.07 -1.15
C LYS A 14 -2.09 4.56 -2.59
N VAL A 15 -1.09 5.24 -3.14
CA VAL A 15 -1.07 5.65 -4.55
C VAL A 15 -0.98 4.40 -5.42
N THR A 16 0.01 3.54 -5.17
CA THR A 16 0.16 2.25 -5.87
C THR A 16 -1.12 1.40 -5.82
N ILE A 17 -1.79 1.33 -4.66
CA ILE A 17 -3.05 0.57 -4.51
C ILE A 17 -4.17 1.16 -5.37
N ASN A 18 -4.34 2.49 -5.35
CA ASN A 18 -5.35 3.16 -6.17
C ASN A 18 -5.13 2.90 -7.67
N GLU A 19 -3.89 2.99 -8.16
CA GLU A 19 -3.57 2.73 -9.58
C GLU A 19 -3.92 1.29 -9.98
N ILE A 20 -3.63 0.31 -9.12
CA ILE A 20 -4.00 -1.10 -9.38
C ILE A 20 -5.52 -1.27 -9.44
N ILE A 21 -6.28 -0.55 -8.60
CA ILE A 21 -7.74 -0.61 -8.59
C ILE A 21 -8.31 -0.03 -9.87
N GLU A 22 -7.77 1.10 -10.36
CA GLU A 22 -8.20 1.69 -11.63
C GLU A 22 -7.90 0.75 -12.81
N ILE A 23 -6.71 0.15 -12.86
CA ILE A 23 -6.38 -0.89 -13.86
C ILE A 23 -7.34 -2.08 -13.76
N ALA A 24 -7.68 -2.52 -12.55
CA ALA A 24 -8.60 -3.64 -12.37
C ALA A 24 -10.04 -3.32 -12.82
N LYS A 25 -10.48 -2.06 -12.72
CA LYS A 25 -11.78 -1.65 -13.25
C LYS A 25 -11.80 -1.68 -14.78
N GLU A 26 -10.69 -1.30 -15.41
CA GLU A 26 -10.57 -1.25 -16.87
C GLU A 26 -10.46 -2.65 -17.49
N TYR A 27 -9.69 -3.56 -16.87
CA TYR A 27 -9.31 -4.85 -17.48
C TYR A 27 -9.96 -6.08 -16.83
N SER A 28 -10.85 -5.91 -15.85
CA SER A 28 -11.47 -7.03 -15.13
C SER A 28 -12.99 -6.86 -14.97
N THR A 29 -13.58 -7.59 -14.04
CA THR A 29 -15.02 -7.50 -13.75
C THR A 29 -15.34 -6.33 -12.83
N ALA A 30 -16.59 -5.85 -12.86
CA ALA A 30 -17.05 -4.79 -11.96
C ALA A 30 -16.86 -5.08 -10.45
N LYS A 31 -16.71 -6.36 -10.05
CA LYS A 31 -16.45 -6.76 -8.67
C LYS A 31 -14.97 -6.78 -8.28
N SER A 32 -14.07 -6.75 -9.27
CA SER A 32 -12.62 -6.95 -9.05
C SER A 32 -12.00 -5.82 -8.24
N GLY A 33 -12.44 -4.57 -8.39
CA GLY A 33 -11.88 -3.43 -7.66
C GLY A 33 -11.98 -3.58 -6.13
N LYS A 34 -13.17 -3.96 -5.62
CA LYS A 34 -13.36 -4.16 -4.17
C LYS A 34 -12.58 -5.37 -3.63
N PHE A 35 -12.55 -6.45 -4.42
CA PHE A 35 -11.81 -7.67 -4.05
C PHE A 35 -10.30 -7.40 -3.95
N ILE A 36 -9.72 -6.75 -4.97
CA ILE A 36 -8.30 -6.42 -5.01
C ILE A 36 -7.92 -5.42 -3.92
N ASN A 37 -8.76 -4.41 -3.67
CA ASN A 37 -8.54 -3.49 -2.55
C ASN A 37 -8.40 -4.24 -1.22
N GLY A 38 -9.31 -5.18 -0.93
CA GLY A 38 -9.25 -5.99 0.29
C GLY A 38 -7.97 -6.83 0.41
N ILE A 39 -7.51 -7.45 -0.68
CA ILE A 39 -6.25 -8.20 -0.69
C ILE A 39 -5.05 -7.28 -0.46
N LEU A 40 -4.98 -6.15 -1.17
CA LEU A 40 -3.86 -5.23 -1.06
C LEU A 40 -3.78 -4.55 0.29
N ASP A 41 -4.92 -4.26 0.93
CA ASP A 41 -4.97 -3.74 2.30
C ASP A 41 -4.42 -4.76 3.31
N ALA A 42 -4.79 -6.04 3.17
CA ALA A 42 -4.26 -7.11 4.03
C ALA A 42 -2.75 -7.28 3.85
N VAL A 43 -2.27 -7.32 2.60
CA VAL A 43 -0.83 -7.41 2.30
C VAL A 43 -0.07 -6.20 2.85
N LEU A 44 -0.63 -4.98 2.75
CA LEU A 44 0.00 -3.78 3.30
C LEU A 44 0.09 -3.85 4.83
N LEU A 45 -0.93 -4.39 5.50
CA LEU A 45 -0.91 -4.59 6.95
C LEU A 45 0.20 -5.56 7.37
N ASP A 46 0.36 -6.68 6.64
CA ASP A 46 1.40 -7.66 6.91
C ASP A 46 2.81 -7.07 6.68
N ILE A 47 3.02 -6.34 5.58
CA ILE A 47 4.31 -5.68 5.28
C ILE A 47 4.66 -4.64 6.38
N LYS A 48 3.65 -3.93 6.90
CA LYS A 48 3.82 -2.99 8.01
C LYS A 48 4.17 -3.70 9.32
N SER A 49 3.46 -4.78 9.65
CA SER A 49 3.69 -5.53 10.90
C SER A 49 5.06 -6.20 10.94
N GLU A 50 5.56 -6.63 9.78
CA GLU A 50 6.91 -7.18 9.62
C GLU A 50 8.03 -6.12 9.59
N GLY A 51 7.69 -4.82 9.65
CA GLY A 51 8.67 -3.73 9.56
C GLY A 51 9.39 -3.63 8.21
N LYS A 52 8.83 -4.25 7.16
CA LYS A 52 9.41 -4.26 5.81
C LYS A 52 9.05 -3.02 5.00
N LEU A 53 8.09 -2.22 5.48
CA LEU A 53 7.68 -1.01 4.79
C LEU A 53 8.73 0.11 4.96
N LYS A 54 9.54 0.33 3.93
CA LYS A 54 10.49 1.45 3.86
C LYS A 54 9.97 2.48 2.87
N LYS A 55 9.45 3.60 3.38
CA LYS A 55 8.89 4.68 2.58
C LYS A 55 9.47 6.01 3.04
N VAL A 56 9.87 6.85 2.09
CA VAL A 56 10.50 8.14 2.32
C VAL A 56 9.73 9.22 1.54
N GLY A 57 9.47 10.38 2.16
CA GLY A 57 8.79 11.49 1.49
C GLY A 57 7.73 12.22 2.32
N ARG A 58 7.31 13.39 1.84
CA ARG A 58 6.30 14.24 2.50
C ARG A 58 4.95 13.52 2.52
N GLY A 59 4.46 13.19 3.72
CA GLY A 59 3.20 12.48 3.96
C GLY A 59 3.36 10.99 4.32
N LEU A 60 4.58 10.44 4.28
CA LEU A 60 4.90 9.05 4.62
C LEU A 60 5.65 8.89 5.94
N ILE A 61 6.10 10.01 6.51
CA ILE A 61 6.64 10.07 7.88
C ILE A 61 5.45 10.04 8.84
N GLU A 62 4.80 8.88 8.97
CA GLU A 62 4.10 8.57 10.21
C GLU A 62 5.20 8.47 11.26
N LYS A 63 5.29 9.49 12.12
CA LYS A 63 6.27 9.58 13.22
C LYS A 63 6.40 8.21 13.87
N SER A 64 7.48 7.49 13.55
CA SER A 64 8.08 6.50 14.42
C SER A 64 8.65 7.24 15.64
N LEU A 65 7.76 7.79 16.47
CA LEU A 65 8.08 8.19 17.82
C LEU A 65 7.48 7.11 18.72
N PRO A 66 8.28 6.47 19.58
CA PRO A 66 7.74 5.57 20.57
C PRO A 66 6.73 6.33 21.43
N LYS A 67 5.55 5.76 21.66
CA LYS A 67 4.68 6.17 22.77
C LYS A 67 5.49 5.91 24.04
N GLN A 68 6.09 6.97 24.61
CA GLN A 68 6.54 6.94 25.98
C GLN A 68 5.28 6.96 26.87
N SER A 69 5.15 5.96 27.74
CA SER A 69 4.25 5.94 28.90
C SER A 69 5.09 5.59 30.11
#